data_AF-F2BWE0-F1
#
_entry.id   AF-F2BWE0-F1
#
_cell.length_a   1.000
_cell.length_b   1.000
_cell.length_c   1.000
_cell.angle_alpha   90.00
_cell.angle_beta   90.00
_cell.angle_gamma   90.00
#
_symmetry.space_group_name_H-M   'P 1'
#
loop_
_entity.id
_entity.type
_entity.pdbx_description
1 polymer ?
#
loop_
_entity_poly.entity_id
_entity_poly.type
_entity_poly.pdbx_seq_one_letter_code
_entity_poly.pdbx_strand_id
1 'polypeptide(L)'
;MLKRLNSLKYLTQKECIKMEHQFLPSYTLGEDAYDAVPKICGEFGKTAVIIGGNKARAAAEEELRKSCKGKLEITDSLWYGDDATFENADALKQHESVQKSDMIFAVGGGRAIDTVKKTAGEMNKPLFVFPTLASNCAPVTAVGAYYYPTHAFRSVWYAHRPSYHTFINTRVIAEAPTEYFWAGIGDALSK
;
A
#
# COMPACT_ATOMS: atom_id res chain seq x y z
N MET A 1 -5.68 -55.04 7.58
CA MET A 1 -5.33 -54.20 8.75
C MET A 1 -4.02 -53.48 8.44
N LEU A 2 -4.08 -52.16 8.31
CA LEU A 2 -2.99 -51.17 8.22
C LEU A 2 -1.88 -51.35 7.15
N LYS A 3 -2.08 -50.75 5.98
CA LYS A 3 -1.00 -50.12 5.19
C LYS A 3 -1.41 -48.66 4.93
N ARG A 4 -0.44 -47.74 5.04
CA ARG A 4 -0.50 -46.27 4.86
C ARG A 4 -0.78 -45.47 6.13
N LEU A 5 0.30 -45.01 6.76
CA LEU A 5 0.39 -43.74 7.49
C LEU A 5 1.88 -43.49 7.77
N ASN A 6 2.56 -42.85 6.82
CA ASN A 6 3.89 -42.25 7.03
C ASN A 6 4.05 -41.03 6.09
N SER A 7 3.00 -40.20 6.03
CA SER A 7 3.00 -38.93 5.30
C SER A 7 2.42 -37.82 6.17
N LEU A 8 3.08 -37.53 7.28
CA LEU A 8 3.00 -36.23 7.91
C LEU A 8 4.38 -35.94 8.47
N LYS A 9 5.29 -35.59 7.55
CA LYS A 9 6.40 -34.71 7.88
C LYS A 9 5.75 -33.46 8.48
N TYR A 10 5.79 -33.38 9.80
CA TYR A 10 5.69 -32.16 10.57
C TYR A 10 6.70 -31.17 9.97
N LEU A 11 6.26 -30.42 8.96
CA LEU A 11 6.93 -29.21 8.52
C LEU A 11 6.89 -28.28 9.72
N THR A 12 8.10 -28.03 10.19
CA THR A 12 8.42 -27.44 11.47
C THR A 12 7.87 -26.02 11.55
N GLN A 13 7.21 -25.71 12.67
CA GLN A 13 6.96 -24.37 13.21
C GLN A 13 8.24 -23.51 13.43
N LYS A 14 9.40 -23.94 12.90
CA LYS A 14 10.72 -23.31 13.05
C LYS A 14 11.05 -22.25 11.98
N GLU A 15 10.17 -22.02 11.01
CA GLU A 15 10.28 -20.89 10.07
C GLU A 15 9.34 -19.72 10.43
N CYS A 16 8.79 -19.72 11.66
CA CYS A 16 8.22 -18.53 12.26
C CYS A 16 9.37 -17.55 12.58
N ILE A 17 9.62 -16.68 11.62
CA ILE A 17 10.52 -15.54 11.57
C ILE A 17 10.80 -14.95 12.97
N LYS A 18 12.04 -15.11 13.44
CA LYS A 18 12.64 -14.24 14.45
C LYS A 18 12.69 -12.81 13.88
N MET A 19 11.73 -11.96 14.23
CA MET A 19 11.84 -10.52 14.00
C MET A 19 12.68 -9.91 15.14
N GLU A 20 14.00 -9.84 14.97
CA GLU A 20 14.90 -9.23 15.97
C GLU A 20 14.84 -7.69 15.96
N HIS A 21 14.22 -7.08 14.94
CA HIS A 21 14.01 -5.64 14.83
C HIS A 21 12.66 -5.34 14.15
N GLN A 22 12.01 -4.25 14.57
CA GLN A 22 10.69 -3.84 14.08
C GLN A 22 10.74 -2.39 13.60
N PHE A 23 10.27 -2.16 12.38
CA PHE A 23 10.09 -0.81 11.84
C PHE A 23 8.74 -0.26 12.29
N LEU A 24 8.75 0.92 12.92
CA LEU A 24 7.53 1.63 13.24
C LEU A 24 7.04 2.43 12.01
N PRO A 25 5.72 2.62 11.87
CA PRO A 25 5.18 3.45 10.80
C PRO A 25 5.61 4.91 10.95
N SER A 26 5.85 5.59 9.82
CA SER A 26 6.11 7.03 9.77
C SER A 26 4.99 7.72 9.00
N TYR A 27 4.44 8.80 9.53
CA TYR A 27 3.34 9.52 8.89
C TYR A 27 3.34 11.02 9.16
N THR A 28 2.74 11.77 8.23
CA THR A 28 2.39 13.19 8.37
C THR A 28 0.87 13.29 8.31
N LEU A 29 0.28 14.08 9.20
CA LEU A 29 -1.17 14.31 9.31
C LEU A 29 -1.43 15.81 9.24
N GLY A 30 -2.38 16.22 8.40
CA GLY A 30 -2.81 17.61 8.27
C GLY A 30 -3.49 17.88 6.95
N GLU A 31 -4.09 19.05 6.80
CA GLU A 31 -4.65 19.49 5.50
C GLU A 31 -3.55 19.77 4.48
N ASP A 32 -2.36 20.10 4.98
CA ASP A 32 -1.13 20.40 4.25
C ASP A 32 -0.19 19.18 4.17
N ALA A 33 -0.64 17.97 4.52
CA ALA A 33 0.25 16.81 4.63
C ALA A 33 1.04 16.54 3.34
N TYR A 34 0.47 16.86 2.18
CA TYR A 34 1.13 16.65 0.89
C TYR A 34 2.28 17.65 0.64
N ASP A 35 2.36 18.78 1.34
CA ASP A 35 3.46 19.74 1.22
C ASP A 35 4.80 19.15 1.69
N ALA A 36 4.75 18.13 2.55
CA ALA A 36 5.93 17.41 3.03
C ALA A 36 6.51 16.43 1.99
N VAL A 37 5.74 16.05 0.95
CA VAL A 37 6.11 15.02 -0.04
C VAL A 37 7.47 15.29 -0.68
N PRO A 38 7.77 16.48 -1.22
CA PRO A 38 9.02 16.70 -1.93
C PRO A 38 10.24 16.58 -1.02
N LYS A 39 10.12 16.98 0.25
CA LYS A 39 11.21 16.90 1.22
C LYS A 39 11.48 15.43 1.59
N ILE A 40 10.43 14.68 1.93
CA ILE A 40 10.56 13.29 2.41
C ILE A 40 10.90 12.34 1.26
N CYS A 41 10.15 12.40 0.15
CA CYS A 41 10.33 11.51 -0.99
C CYS A 41 11.58 11.86 -1.81
N GLY A 42 12.01 13.13 -1.79
CA GLY A 42 13.20 13.60 -2.53
C GLY A 42 14.52 12.96 -2.10
N GLU A 43 14.57 12.34 -0.92
CA GLU A 43 15.73 11.55 -0.45
C GLU A 43 15.84 10.18 -1.15
N PHE A 44 14.77 9.71 -1.80
CA PHE A 44 14.67 8.38 -2.38
C PHE A 44 14.77 8.35 -3.91
N GLY A 45 14.77 9.51 -4.56
CA GLY A 45 14.85 9.62 -6.01
C GLY A 45 14.20 10.89 -6.55
N LYS A 46 13.99 10.92 -7.86
CA LYS A 46 13.39 12.06 -8.58
C LYS A 46 12.07 11.71 -9.25
N THR A 47 11.85 10.45 -9.59
CA THR A 47 10.69 9.99 -10.36
C THR A 47 9.79 9.08 -9.55
N ALA A 48 8.48 9.29 -9.65
CA ALA A 48 7.47 8.48 -8.99
C ALA A 48 6.36 8.09 -9.97
N VAL A 49 5.79 6.89 -9.77
CA VAL A 49 4.54 6.48 -10.43
C VAL A 49 3.42 6.48 -9.40
N ILE A 50 2.26 7.04 -9.75
CA ILE A 50 1.04 6.92 -8.95
C ILE A 50 0.34 5.62 -9.31
N ILE A 51 -0.08 4.85 -8.31
CA ILE A 51 -0.90 3.66 -8.50
C ILE A 51 -2.06 3.69 -7.51
N GLY A 52 -3.29 3.57 -8.00
CA GLY A 52 -4.47 3.70 -7.14
C GLY A 52 -5.80 3.41 -7.81
N GLY A 53 -6.89 3.46 -7.03
CA GLY A 53 -8.25 3.36 -7.57
C GLY A 53 -8.65 4.61 -8.35
N ASN A 54 -9.56 4.51 -9.32
CA ASN A 54 -9.95 5.65 -10.15
C ASN A 54 -10.47 6.84 -9.33
N LYS A 55 -11.38 6.59 -8.37
CA LYS A 55 -11.89 7.63 -7.47
C LYS A 55 -10.81 8.20 -6.55
N ALA A 56 -9.94 7.34 -6.04
CA ALA A 56 -8.85 7.75 -5.15
C ALA A 56 -7.82 8.65 -5.85
N ARG A 57 -7.42 8.28 -7.07
CA ARG A 57 -6.51 9.10 -7.87
C ARG A 57 -7.15 10.44 -8.21
N ALA A 58 -8.41 10.46 -8.61
CA ALA A 58 -9.13 11.70 -8.87
C ALA A 58 -9.18 12.64 -7.64
N ALA A 59 -9.26 12.09 -6.42
CA ALA A 59 -9.31 12.88 -5.19
C ALA A 59 -7.96 13.48 -4.74
N ALA A 60 -6.83 12.84 -5.07
CA ALA A 60 -5.53 13.20 -4.50
C ALA A 60 -4.48 13.63 -5.54
N GLU A 61 -4.60 13.21 -6.80
CA GLU A 61 -3.54 13.34 -7.80
C GLU A 61 -3.22 14.80 -8.15
N GLU A 62 -4.24 15.66 -8.26
CA GLU A 62 -4.03 17.09 -8.56
C GLU A 62 -3.14 17.75 -7.50
N GLU A 63 -3.47 17.55 -6.23
CA GLU A 63 -2.73 18.12 -5.10
C GLU A 63 -1.32 17.53 -4.99
N LEU A 64 -1.17 16.22 -5.22
CA LEU A 64 0.14 15.57 -5.26
C LEU A 64 1.03 16.12 -6.39
N ARG A 65 0.50 16.27 -7.60
CA ARG A 65 1.24 16.86 -8.72
C ARG A 65 1.62 18.30 -8.45
N LYS A 66 0.73 19.08 -7.82
CA LYS A 66 1.01 20.46 -7.41
C LYS A 66 2.15 20.51 -6.40
N SER A 67 2.13 19.67 -5.37
CA SER A 67 3.20 19.61 -4.35
C SER A 67 4.55 19.20 -4.95
N CYS A 68 4.55 18.22 -5.85
CA CYS A 68 5.77 17.72 -6.49
C CYS A 68 6.37 18.68 -7.53
N LYS A 69 5.62 19.66 -8.04
CA LYS A 69 6.02 20.52 -9.17
C LYS A 69 7.41 21.14 -8.99
N GLY A 70 8.31 20.85 -9.93
CA GLY A 70 9.68 21.38 -9.96
C GLY A 70 10.65 20.72 -8.97
N LYS A 71 10.21 19.69 -8.22
CA LYS A 71 11.03 19.00 -7.21
C LYS A 71 11.08 17.48 -7.44
N LEU A 72 9.95 16.89 -7.82
CA LEU A 72 9.76 15.49 -8.17
C LEU A 72 8.93 15.38 -9.46
N GLU A 73 9.19 14.36 -10.24
CA GLU A 73 8.45 14.06 -11.47
C GLU A 73 7.52 12.87 -11.24
N ILE A 74 6.22 13.07 -11.47
CA ILE A 74 5.25 11.97 -11.48
C ILE A 74 5.06 11.52 -12.93
N THR A 75 5.68 10.40 -13.29
CA THR A 75 5.84 9.94 -14.68
C THR A 75 4.58 9.33 -15.26
N ASP A 76 3.75 8.71 -14.42
CA ASP A 76 2.53 8.02 -14.86
C ASP A 76 1.53 7.88 -13.70
N SER A 77 0.28 7.54 -14.02
CA SER A 77 -0.80 7.31 -13.08
C SER A 77 -1.62 6.09 -13.50
N LEU A 78 -1.47 4.99 -12.76
CA LEU A 78 -2.00 3.67 -13.09
C LEU A 78 -3.16 3.26 -12.18
N TRP A 79 -4.06 2.47 -12.74
CA TRP A 79 -5.10 1.78 -11.98
C TRP A 79 -4.58 0.45 -11.43
N TYR A 80 -4.98 0.10 -10.20
CA TYR A 80 -4.43 -1.05 -9.48
C TYR A 80 -5.10 -2.41 -9.79
N GLY A 81 -6.23 -2.44 -10.49
CA GLY A 81 -6.95 -3.68 -10.85
C GLY A 81 -8.14 -4.09 -9.94
N ASP A 82 -8.75 -3.15 -9.22
CA ASP A 82 -9.96 -3.28 -8.36
C ASP A 82 -9.87 -4.18 -7.12
N ASP A 83 -8.99 -5.17 -7.06
CA ASP A 83 -8.84 -6.00 -5.87
C ASP A 83 -7.36 -6.26 -5.49
N ALA A 84 -7.13 -6.53 -4.20
CA ALA A 84 -5.84 -6.91 -3.63
C ALA A 84 -5.52 -8.36 -3.96
N THR A 85 -5.23 -8.62 -5.23
CA THR A 85 -4.85 -9.94 -5.72
C THR A 85 -3.35 -9.98 -6.02
N PHE A 86 -2.77 -11.18 -6.03
CA PHE A 86 -1.38 -11.35 -6.42
C PHE A 86 -1.22 -11.09 -7.92
N GLU A 87 -2.23 -11.44 -8.70
CA GLU A 87 -2.28 -11.28 -10.14
C GLU A 87 -2.23 -9.79 -10.54
N ASN A 88 -2.94 -8.92 -9.81
CA ASN A 88 -2.87 -7.47 -10.03
C ASN A 88 -1.51 -6.89 -9.62
N ALA A 89 -0.92 -7.36 -8.52
CA ALA A 89 0.42 -6.93 -8.14
C ALA A 89 1.46 -7.37 -9.19
N ASP A 90 1.34 -8.61 -9.70
CA ASP A 90 2.19 -9.13 -10.77
C ASP A 90 2.06 -8.34 -12.06
N ALA A 91 0.83 -7.98 -12.44
CA ALA A 91 0.58 -7.12 -13.60
C ALA A 91 1.24 -5.75 -13.45
N LEU A 92 1.10 -5.10 -12.28
CA LEU A 92 1.73 -3.80 -12.00
C LEU A 92 3.25 -3.84 -12.13
N LYS A 93 3.92 -4.93 -11.73
CA LYS A 93 5.38 -5.09 -11.90
C LYS A 93 5.82 -5.10 -13.36
N GLN A 94 4.93 -5.47 -14.28
CA GLN A 94 5.24 -5.50 -15.72
C GLN A 94 5.07 -4.14 -16.41
N HIS A 95 4.46 -3.15 -15.74
CA HIS A 95 4.33 -1.81 -16.33
C HIS A 95 5.69 -1.10 -16.40
N GLU A 96 6.03 -0.60 -17.58
CA GLU A 96 7.30 0.09 -17.84
C GLU A 96 7.48 1.31 -16.94
N SER A 97 6.41 2.08 -16.68
CA SER A 97 6.45 3.24 -15.78
C SER A 97 6.77 2.85 -14.33
N VAL A 98 6.29 1.69 -13.87
CA VAL A 98 6.62 1.12 -12.56
C VAL A 98 8.06 0.65 -12.51
N GLN A 99 8.56 0.03 -13.58
CA GLN A 99 9.96 -0.42 -13.64
C GLN A 99 10.95 0.76 -13.68
N LYS A 100 10.61 1.84 -14.39
CA LYS A 100 11.48 3.00 -14.59
C LYS A 100 11.45 4.03 -13.46
N SER A 101 10.39 4.11 -12.66
CA SER A 101 10.32 5.10 -11.57
C SER A 101 11.27 4.77 -10.41
N ASP A 102 11.80 5.77 -9.73
CA ASP A 102 12.63 5.55 -8.54
C ASP A 102 11.79 5.03 -7.36
N MET A 103 10.54 5.49 -7.27
CA MET A 103 9.62 5.17 -6.17
C MET A 103 8.18 4.97 -6.65
N ILE A 104 7.33 4.45 -5.76
CA ILE A 104 5.91 4.19 -6.01
C ILE A 104 5.05 4.95 -5.00
N PHE A 105 4.04 5.66 -5.50
CA PHE A 105 3.04 6.37 -4.73
C PHE A 105 1.72 5.58 -4.76
N ALA A 106 1.40 4.91 -3.66
CA ALA A 106 0.14 4.18 -3.50
C ALA A 106 -0.97 5.12 -3.02
N VAL A 107 -2.01 5.33 -3.83
CA VAL A 107 -3.10 6.27 -3.55
C VAL A 107 -4.43 5.51 -3.44
N GLY A 108 -5.08 5.52 -2.28
CA GLY A 108 -6.34 4.79 -2.15
C GLY A 108 -6.78 4.38 -0.76
N GLY A 109 -7.72 3.44 -0.74
CA GLY A 109 -8.08 2.65 0.44
C GLY A 109 -7.29 1.34 0.52
N GLY A 110 -7.69 0.48 1.46
CA GLY A 110 -6.92 -0.73 1.81
C GLY A 110 -6.59 -1.66 0.64
N ARG A 111 -7.54 -1.97 -0.24
CA ARG A 111 -7.29 -2.87 -1.39
C ARG A 111 -6.22 -2.32 -2.34
N ALA A 112 -6.35 -1.06 -2.75
CA ALA A 112 -5.36 -0.40 -3.60
C ALA A 112 -3.98 -0.36 -2.93
N ILE A 113 -3.93 0.02 -1.65
CA ILE A 113 -2.68 0.12 -0.90
C ILE A 113 -2.01 -1.26 -0.77
N ASP A 114 -2.75 -2.32 -0.46
CA ASP A 114 -2.19 -3.65 -0.32
C ASP A 114 -1.66 -4.22 -1.65
N THR A 115 -2.36 -4.02 -2.77
CA THR A 115 -1.84 -4.40 -4.10
C THR A 115 -0.49 -3.74 -4.38
N VAL A 116 -0.41 -2.43 -4.12
CA VAL A 116 0.80 -1.65 -4.39
C VAL A 116 1.90 -1.97 -3.39
N LYS A 117 1.56 -2.29 -2.14
CA LYS A 117 2.48 -2.75 -1.10
C LYS A 117 3.20 -4.03 -1.50
N LYS A 118 2.48 -5.01 -2.04
CA LYS A 118 3.09 -6.22 -2.60
C LYS A 118 4.00 -5.90 -3.79
N THR A 119 3.48 -5.10 -4.73
CA THR A 119 4.22 -4.68 -5.94
C THR A 119 5.57 -4.05 -5.57
N ALA A 120 5.55 -3.03 -4.70
CA ALA A 120 6.75 -2.33 -4.26
C ALA A 120 7.68 -3.23 -3.44
N GLY A 121 7.12 -4.05 -2.54
CA GLY A 121 7.89 -4.96 -1.70
C GLY A 121 8.64 -6.03 -2.51
N GLU A 122 8.01 -6.61 -3.52
CA GLU A 122 8.66 -7.63 -4.37
C GLU A 122 9.66 -7.03 -5.37
N MET A 123 9.47 -5.77 -5.77
CA MET A 123 10.43 -5.03 -6.61
C MET A 123 11.53 -4.33 -5.80
N ASN A 124 11.49 -4.41 -4.46
CA ASN A 124 12.36 -3.63 -3.56
C ASN A 124 12.37 -2.12 -3.86
N LYS A 125 11.21 -1.54 -4.20
CA LYS A 125 11.06 -0.11 -4.48
C LYS A 125 10.57 0.67 -3.26
N PRO A 126 11.06 1.90 -3.03
CA PRO A 126 10.51 2.79 -2.02
C PRO A 126 9.01 3.01 -2.23
N LEU A 127 8.23 2.74 -1.18
CA LEU A 127 6.78 2.89 -1.17
C LEU A 127 6.37 4.06 -0.28
N PHE A 128 5.59 4.97 -0.86
CA PHE A 128 4.91 6.05 -0.14
C PHE A 128 3.41 5.91 -0.29
N VAL A 129 2.66 6.17 0.78
CA VAL A 129 1.23 5.88 0.82
C VAL A 129 0.43 7.15 1.08
N PHE A 130 -0.65 7.29 0.32
CA PHE A 130 -1.55 8.45 0.29
C PHE A 130 -2.98 7.95 0.50
N PRO A 131 -3.38 7.67 1.76
CA PRO A 131 -4.72 7.21 2.04
C PRO A 131 -5.73 8.27 1.66
N THR A 132 -6.74 7.86 0.91
CA THR A 132 -7.89 8.72 0.54
C THR A 132 -9.13 8.41 1.39
N LEU A 133 -9.06 7.35 2.20
CA LEU A 133 -10.10 6.89 3.10
C LEU A 133 -9.49 6.60 4.46
N ALA A 134 -10.17 6.99 5.53
CA ALA A 134 -9.87 6.54 6.89
C ALA A 134 -10.74 5.33 7.26
N SER A 135 -10.60 4.23 6.51
CA SER A 135 -11.48 3.04 6.64
C SER A 135 -10.83 1.80 7.24
N ASN A 136 -9.50 1.75 7.31
CA ASN A 136 -8.74 0.63 7.87
C ASN A 136 -7.28 1.02 8.13
N CYS A 137 -6.54 0.15 8.82
CA CYS A 137 -5.14 0.38 9.15
C CYS A 137 -4.12 0.06 8.04
N ALA A 138 -4.52 -0.45 6.87
CA ALA A 138 -3.60 -0.85 5.79
C ALA A 138 -2.57 0.21 5.38
N PRO A 139 -2.86 1.54 5.42
CA PRO A 139 -1.89 2.58 5.05
C PRO A 139 -0.63 2.65 5.93
N VAL A 140 -0.66 2.09 7.14
CA VAL A 140 0.45 2.23 8.11
C VAL A 140 1.06 0.89 8.53
N THR A 141 0.52 -0.24 8.07
CA THR A 141 1.03 -1.56 8.46
C THR A 141 2.01 -2.16 7.46
N ALA A 142 2.87 -3.05 7.95
CA ALA A 142 3.68 -3.96 7.12
C ALA A 142 2.89 -5.19 6.64
N VAL A 143 1.57 -5.25 6.88
CA VAL A 143 0.73 -6.40 6.56
C VAL A 143 -0.27 -6.03 5.47
N GLY A 144 -0.59 -6.97 4.58
CA GLY A 144 -1.69 -6.82 3.62
C GLY A 144 -2.57 -8.05 3.57
N ALA A 145 -3.86 -7.85 3.29
CA ALA A 145 -4.84 -8.91 3.12
C ALA A 145 -5.13 -9.11 1.62
N TYR A 146 -4.92 -10.33 1.13
CA TYR A 146 -5.01 -10.62 -0.29
C TYR A 146 -6.12 -11.61 -0.60
N TYR A 147 -6.64 -11.51 -1.80
CA TYR A 147 -7.80 -12.22 -2.29
C TYR A 147 -7.46 -12.96 -3.58
N TYR A 148 -8.22 -14.00 -3.88
CA TYR A 148 -8.24 -14.59 -5.22
C TYR A 148 -9.01 -13.67 -6.17
N PRO A 149 -8.84 -13.82 -7.50
CA PRO A 149 -9.68 -13.14 -8.49
C PRO A 149 -11.19 -13.39 -8.33
N THR A 150 -11.57 -14.43 -7.59
CA THR A 150 -12.95 -14.74 -7.20
C THR A 150 -13.45 -13.93 -5.99
N HIS A 151 -12.67 -12.95 -5.51
CA HIS A 151 -12.90 -12.14 -4.31
C HIS A 151 -12.90 -12.92 -2.97
N ALA A 152 -12.63 -14.22 -3.00
CA ALA A 152 -12.43 -15.00 -1.79
C ALA A 152 -11.11 -14.65 -1.12
N PHE A 153 -11.10 -14.56 0.21
CA PHE A 153 -9.86 -14.36 0.97
C PHE A 153 -8.83 -15.45 0.63
N ARG A 154 -7.60 -15.04 0.34
CA ARG A 154 -6.51 -15.93 -0.06
C ARG A 154 -5.52 -16.12 1.07
N SER A 155 -4.89 -15.03 1.49
CA SER A 155 -3.84 -15.08 2.51
C SER A 155 -3.49 -13.68 3.03
N VAL A 156 -2.73 -13.67 4.11
CA VAL A 156 -1.99 -12.51 4.58
C VAL A 156 -0.58 -12.56 4.02
N TRP A 157 -0.03 -11.42 3.61
CA TRP A 157 1.37 -11.28 3.26
C TRP A 157 2.01 -10.13 4.04
N TYR A 158 3.26 -10.33 4.46
CA TYR A 158 4.02 -9.39 5.28
C TYR A 158 5.16 -8.80 4.44
N ALA A 159 5.17 -7.47 4.34
CA ALA A 159 6.32 -6.72 3.89
C ALA A 159 7.41 -6.73 4.96
N HIS A 160 8.66 -6.54 4.54
CA HIS A 160 9.79 -6.40 5.47
C HIS A 160 9.63 -5.19 6.42
N ARG A 161 8.94 -4.15 5.97
CA ARG A 161 8.66 -2.91 6.72
C ARG A 161 7.32 -2.30 6.26
N PRO A 162 6.72 -1.39 7.06
CA PRO A 162 5.71 -0.47 6.54
C PRO A 162 6.27 0.41 5.42
N SER A 163 5.39 1.16 4.76
CA SER A 163 5.78 2.22 3.83
C SER A 163 6.83 3.15 4.43
N TYR A 164 7.63 3.77 3.57
CA TYR A 164 8.63 4.74 4.01
C TYR A 164 8.00 5.94 4.70
N HIS A 165 6.87 6.39 4.17
CA HIS A 165 6.05 7.40 4.80
C HIS A 165 4.60 7.29 4.34
N THR A 166 3.68 7.68 5.22
CA THR A 166 2.24 7.78 4.93
C THR A 166 1.78 9.22 5.10
N PHE A 167 1.22 9.80 4.04
CA PHE A 167 0.77 11.20 4.03
C PHE A 167 -0.75 11.26 4.18
N ILE A 168 -1.22 11.53 5.38
CA ILE A 168 -2.64 11.52 5.74
C ILE A 168 -3.20 12.94 5.57
N ASN A 169 -3.70 13.23 4.37
CA ASN A 169 -4.34 14.51 4.06
C ASN A 169 -5.78 14.53 4.61
N THR A 170 -6.02 15.35 5.64
CA THR A 170 -7.31 15.38 6.34
C THR A 170 -8.44 15.96 5.50
N ARG A 171 -8.15 16.86 4.54
CA ARG A 171 -9.16 17.39 3.61
C ARG A 171 -9.64 16.29 2.66
N VAL A 172 -8.71 15.54 2.06
CA VAL A 172 -9.05 14.41 1.18
C VAL A 172 -9.89 13.38 1.91
N ILE A 173 -9.57 13.09 3.17
CA ILE A 173 -10.34 12.16 4.00
C ILE A 173 -11.73 12.73 4.34
N ALA A 174 -11.83 14.02 4.64
CA ALA A 174 -13.10 14.66 4.99
C ALA A 174 -14.10 14.72 3.82
N GLU A 175 -13.60 14.76 2.58
CA GLU A 175 -14.40 14.73 1.35
C GLU A 175 -14.85 13.31 0.96
N ALA A 176 -14.32 12.26 1.59
CA ALA A 176 -14.70 10.89 1.33
C ALA A 176 -16.10 10.55 1.90
N PRO A 177 -16.80 9.55 1.32
CA PRO A 177 -18.10 9.11 1.85
C PRO A 177 -18.02 8.67 3.31
N THR A 178 -18.94 9.18 4.15
CA THR A 178 -18.89 9.05 5.62
C THR A 178 -18.95 7.60 6.10
N GLU A 179 -19.56 6.69 5.34
CA GLU A 179 -19.59 5.26 5.63
C GLU A 179 -18.20 4.64 5.79
N TYR A 180 -17.20 5.15 5.06
CA TYR A 180 -15.82 4.68 5.19
C TYR A 180 -15.17 5.13 6.48
N PHE A 181 -15.52 6.33 6.98
CA PHE A 181 -15.05 6.79 8.29
C PHE A 181 -15.62 5.93 9.41
N TRP A 182 -16.92 5.60 9.34
CA TRP A 182 -17.55 4.64 10.27
C TRP A 182 -16.90 3.27 10.23
N ALA A 183 -16.58 2.76 9.04
CA ALA A 183 -15.83 1.51 8.89
C ALA A 183 -14.46 1.57 9.58
N GLY A 184 -13.76 2.69 9.49
CA GLY A 184 -12.48 2.90 10.17
C GLY A 184 -12.57 2.93 11.68
N ILE A 185 -13.64 3.53 12.24
CA ILE A 185 -13.93 3.45 13.68
C ILE A 185 -14.12 1.98 14.09
N GLY A 186 -14.88 1.21 13.31
CA GLY A 186 -15.09 -0.22 13.55
C GLY A 186 -13.78 -1.03 13.52
N ASP A 187 -12.92 -0.79 12.53
CA ASP A 187 -11.60 -1.44 12.46
C ASP A 187 -10.73 -1.07 13.68
N ALA A 188 -10.71 0.21 14.07
CA ALA A 188 -9.93 0.69 15.21
C ALA A 188 -10.39 0.10 16.55
N LEU A 189 -11.70 -0.08 16.75
CA LEU A 189 -12.25 -0.70 17.96
C LEU A 189 -11.92 -2.19 18.09
N SER A 190 -11.55 -2.86 16.98
CA SER A 190 -11.21 -4.29 16.98
C SER A 190 -9.76 -4.59 17.33
N LYS A 191 -8.92 -3.56 17.49
CA LYS A 191 -7.48 -3.67 17.79
C LYS A 191 -7.21 -3.66 19.29
#